data_AF-A0A9Y6M837-F1
#
_entry.id   AF-A0A9Y6M837-F1
#
_cell.length_a   1.000
_cell.length_b   1.000
_cell.length_c   1.000
_cell.angle_alpha   90.00
_cell.angle_beta   90.00
_cell.angle_gamma   90.00
#
_symmetry.space_group_name_H-M   'P 1'
#
loop_
_entity.id
_entity.type
_entity.pdbx_description
1 polymer ?
#
loop_
_entity_poly.entity_id
_entity_poly.type
_entity_poly.pdbx_seq_one_letter_code
_entity_poly.pdbx_strand_id
1 'polypeptide(L)'
;MQTEEDKKNVVRLQDLVDKLQFKVKAYKRQAEEAVTYRGKKRIEAPPHIFSISDNAYQFMLTDRENQSVLITGESGAGKTVNTKRVIQYFATIAALGGKKAEPTPGKMQGSLEDQIVAANPLLEAYGNAKTVRNDNSSRFGKFIRIHFGTTGKLSSADIETYLLEKSRVTFQLSAERSYHIFYQLMTGHKPELLEALLITTNPYDYPMVSQGEITVKSINDVEEFIATD
;
A
#
# COMPACT_ATOMS: atom_id res chain seq x y z
N MET A 1 38.88 7.65 13.79
CA MET A 1 37.95 6.97 12.87
C MET A 1 36.66 6.60 13.58
N GLN A 2 36.71 5.80 14.66
CA GLN A 2 35.53 5.42 15.46
C GLN A 2 34.58 6.60 15.81
N THR A 3 35.14 7.73 16.26
CA THR A 3 34.39 8.91 16.70
C THR A 3 33.69 9.70 15.59
N GLU A 4 34.09 9.57 14.33
CA GLU A 4 33.36 10.18 13.20
C GLU A 4 32.20 9.30 12.73
N GLU A 5 32.40 7.98 12.77
CA GLU A 5 31.39 6.99 12.42
C GLU A 5 30.26 6.97 13.46
N ASP A 6 30.60 7.06 14.74
CA ASP A 6 29.63 7.21 15.83
C ASP A 6 28.79 8.49 15.68
N LYS A 7 29.40 9.61 15.30
CA LYS A 7 28.68 10.86 15.03
C LYS A 7 27.72 10.72 13.83
N LYS A 8 28.15 10.08 12.75
CA LYS A 8 27.29 9.81 11.59
C LYS A 8 26.12 8.89 11.95
N ASN A 9 26.36 7.87 12.78
CA ASN A 9 25.33 6.97 13.26
C ASN A 9 24.30 7.67 14.13
N VAL A 10 24.74 8.56 15.05
CA VAL A 10 23.83 9.37 15.87
C VAL A 10 22.98 10.31 15.00
N VAL A 11 23.57 10.96 14.01
CA VAL A 11 22.84 11.83 13.07
C VAL A 11 21.81 11.03 12.27
N ARG A 12 22.17 9.83 11.78
CA ARG A 12 21.25 8.94 11.05
C ARG A 12 20.11 8.45 11.95
N LEU A 13 20.41 8.11 13.21
CA LEU A 13 19.40 7.73 14.18
C LEU A 13 18.43 8.88 14.45
N GLN A 14 18.95 10.10 14.60
CA GLN A 14 18.11 11.27 14.83
C GLN A 14 17.19 11.55 13.63
N ASP A 15 17.70 11.47 12.39
CA ASP A 15 16.89 11.61 11.17
C ASP A 15 15.80 10.52 11.09
N LEU A 16 16.11 9.27 11.45
CA LEU A 16 15.13 8.18 11.55
C LEU A 16 14.05 8.48 12.59
N VAL A 17 14.43 8.97 13.78
CA VAL A 17 13.49 9.35 14.84
C VAL A 17 12.59 10.50 14.38
N ASP A 18 13.14 11.53 13.75
CA ASP A 18 12.39 12.69 13.28
C ASP A 18 11.39 12.30 12.18
N LYS A 19 11.82 11.46 11.22
CA LYS A 19 10.93 10.87 10.20
C LYS A 19 9.81 10.04 10.82
N LEU A 20 10.12 9.25 11.84
CA LEU A 20 9.13 8.44 12.56
C LEU A 20 8.12 9.34 13.29
N GLN A 21 8.59 10.36 14.01
CA GLN A 21 7.74 11.32 14.71
C GLN A 21 6.82 12.07 13.75
N PHE A 22 7.32 12.48 12.59
CA PHE A 22 6.52 13.11 11.55
C PHE A 22 5.43 12.18 11.03
N LYS A 23 5.77 10.93 10.72
CA LYS A 23 4.78 9.91 10.31
C LYS A 23 3.73 9.70 11.39
N VAL A 24 4.13 9.49 12.65
CA VAL A 24 3.19 9.30 13.77
C VAL A 24 2.25 10.50 13.92
N LYS A 25 2.76 11.73 13.79
CA LYS A 25 1.95 12.94 13.84
C LYS A 25 0.96 13.01 12.68
N ALA A 26 1.38 12.67 11.47
CA ALA A 26 0.51 12.64 10.30
C ALA A 26 -0.61 11.60 10.44
N TYR A 27 -0.29 10.39 10.91
CA TYR A 27 -1.26 9.33 11.18
C TYR A 27 -2.27 9.74 12.27
N LYS A 28 -1.80 10.33 13.38
CA LYS A 28 -2.68 10.85 14.44
C LYS A 28 -3.64 11.90 13.89
N ARG A 29 -3.16 12.86 13.12
CA ARG A 29 -3.99 13.90 12.51
C ARG A 29 -5.07 13.30 11.60
N GLN A 30 -4.72 12.31 10.79
CA GLN A 30 -5.68 11.63 9.92
C GLN A 30 -6.73 10.85 10.71
N ALA A 31 -6.34 10.18 11.80
CA ALA A 31 -7.27 9.48 12.67
C ALA A 31 -8.22 10.46 13.38
N GLU A 32 -7.70 11.57 13.91
CA GLU A 32 -8.50 12.66 14.51
C GLU A 32 -9.48 13.24 13.49
N GLU A 33 -9.01 13.52 12.27
CA GLU A 33 -9.85 13.99 11.17
C GLU A 33 -10.96 12.98 10.85
N ALA A 34 -10.65 11.69 10.72
CA ALA A 34 -11.65 10.64 10.50
C ALA A 34 -12.75 10.63 11.58
N VAL A 35 -12.37 10.80 12.86
CA VAL A 35 -13.33 10.89 13.96
C VAL A 35 -14.27 12.09 13.79
N THR A 36 -13.80 13.22 13.26
CA THR A 36 -14.66 14.40 13.05
C THR A 36 -15.77 14.20 12.03
N TYR A 37 -15.67 13.19 11.15
CA TYR A 37 -16.70 12.84 10.16
C TYR A 37 -17.70 11.78 10.65
N ARG A 38 -17.42 11.13 11.77
CA ARG A 38 -18.24 10.03 12.28
C ARG A 38 -19.64 10.50 12.67
N GLY A 39 -20.66 9.85 12.11
CA GLY A 39 -22.07 10.12 12.40
C GLY A 39 -22.58 11.48 11.91
N LYS A 40 -21.81 12.17 11.05
CA LYS A 40 -22.21 13.46 10.49
C LYS A 40 -22.90 13.28 9.16
N LYS A 41 -23.99 14.02 8.94
CA LYS A 41 -24.60 14.07 7.61
C LYS A 41 -23.67 14.78 6.64
N ARG A 42 -23.80 14.47 5.34
CA ARG A 42 -22.97 15.06 4.27
C ARG A 42 -23.00 16.60 4.23
N ILE A 43 -24.05 17.23 4.75
CA ILE A 43 -24.22 18.70 4.79
C ILE A 43 -23.52 19.31 6.02
N GLU A 44 -23.28 18.52 7.07
CA GLU A 44 -22.73 18.97 8.36
C GLU A 44 -21.19 18.94 8.41
N ALA A 45 -20.56 18.39 7.37
CA ALA A 45 -19.11 18.28 7.25
C ALA A 45 -18.65 18.70 5.84
N PRO A 46 -17.45 19.29 5.69
CA PRO A 46 -16.94 19.64 4.38
C PRO A 46 -16.73 18.40 3.49
N PRO A 47 -16.74 18.53 2.16
CA PRO A 47 -16.59 17.38 1.27
C PRO A 47 -15.28 16.63 1.49
N HIS A 48 -15.37 15.37 1.90
CA HIS A 48 -14.20 14.50 2.11
C HIS A 48 -14.57 13.02 1.94
N ILE A 49 -13.58 12.18 1.59
CA ILE A 49 -13.78 10.74 1.39
C ILE A 49 -14.24 10.01 2.66
N PHE A 50 -13.90 10.55 3.83
CA PHE A 50 -14.37 10.06 5.12
C PHE A 50 -15.89 10.21 5.28
N SER A 51 -16.49 11.28 4.72
CA SER A 51 -17.96 11.42 4.74
C SER A 51 -18.63 10.34 3.88
N ILE A 52 -18.05 9.99 2.74
CA ILE A 52 -18.58 8.88 1.90
C ILE A 52 -18.45 7.55 2.63
N SER A 53 -17.33 7.33 3.31
CA SER A 53 -17.06 6.12 4.09
C SER A 53 -17.98 6.00 5.30
N ASP A 54 -18.21 7.09 6.05
CA ASP A 54 -19.16 7.13 7.17
C ASP A 54 -20.59 6.84 6.70
N ASN A 55 -21.05 7.52 5.64
CA ASN A 55 -22.40 7.29 5.10
C ASN A 55 -22.59 5.82 4.69
N ALA A 56 -21.62 5.23 3.98
CA ALA A 56 -21.67 3.80 3.65
C ALA A 56 -21.74 2.92 4.92
N TYR A 57 -20.94 3.22 5.94
CA TYR A 57 -20.98 2.48 7.20
C TYR A 57 -22.33 2.63 7.93
N GLN A 58 -22.88 3.84 8.01
CA GLN A 58 -24.18 4.10 8.64
C GLN A 58 -25.33 3.41 7.90
N PHE A 59 -25.37 3.49 6.56
CA PHE A 59 -26.38 2.81 5.75
C PHE A 59 -26.27 1.29 5.86
N MET A 60 -25.06 0.74 5.84
CA MET A 60 -24.85 -0.69 6.07
C MET A 60 -25.42 -1.15 7.42
N LEU A 61 -25.22 -0.38 8.49
CA LEU A 61 -25.73 -0.72 9.83
C LEU A 61 -27.24 -0.53 9.98
N THR A 62 -27.79 0.51 9.35
CA THR A 62 -29.20 0.91 9.48
C THR A 62 -30.08 0.05 8.59
N ASP A 63 -29.74 -0.04 7.31
CA ASP A 63 -30.54 -0.70 6.28
C ASP A 63 -30.26 -2.20 6.21
N ARG A 64 -29.17 -2.66 6.85
CA ARG A 64 -28.70 -4.06 6.85
C ARG A 64 -28.38 -4.57 5.44
N GLU A 65 -27.97 -3.68 4.56
CA GLU A 65 -27.57 -3.99 3.19
C GLU A 65 -26.06 -3.76 2.97
N ASN A 66 -25.44 -4.66 2.21
CA ASN A 66 -24.03 -4.55 1.85
C ASN A 66 -23.79 -3.32 0.95
N GLN A 67 -22.67 -2.64 1.18
CA GLN A 67 -22.32 -1.40 0.46
C GLN A 67 -21.10 -1.59 -0.43
N SER A 68 -21.01 -0.77 -1.48
CA SER A 68 -19.86 -0.73 -2.37
C SER A 68 -19.39 0.70 -2.60
N VAL A 69 -18.08 0.91 -2.58
CA VAL A 69 -17.45 2.19 -2.95
C VAL A 69 -16.60 1.97 -4.19
N LEU A 70 -16.98 2.60 -5.31
CA LEU A 70 -16.24 2.53 -6.57
C LEU A 70 -15.40 3.79 -6.76
N ILE A 71 -14.08 3.62 -6.85
CA ILE A 71 -13.13 4.72 -7.11
C ILE A 71 -12.63 4.59 -8.54
N THR A 72 -13.10 5.48 -9.42
CA THR A 72 -12.71 5.53 -10.85
C THR A 72 -11.76 6.69 -11.14
N GLY A 73 -11.07 6.61 -12.28
CA GLY A 73 -10.17 7.66 -12.75
C GLY A 73 -9.04 7.12 -13.62
N GLU A 74 -8.38 8.01 -14.36
CA GLU A 74 -7.22 7.67 -15.19
C GLU A 74 -6.01 7.22 -14.36
N SER A 75 -4.95 6.76 -15.03
CA SER A 75 -3.66 6.50 -14.37
C SER A 75 -3.15 7.79 -13.72
N GLY A 76 -2.74 7.73 -12.45
CA GLY A 76 -2.29 8.90 -11.69
C GLY A 76 -3.38 9.70 -10.98
N ALA A 77 -4.67 9.38 -11.16
CA ALA A 77 -5.78 10.12 -10.52
C ALA A 77 -5.90 9.93 -8.97
N GLY A 78 -4.95 9.24 -8.34
CA GLY A 78 -4.95 9.04 -6.89
C GLY A 78 -5.88 7.92 -6.38
N LYS A 79 -6.31 6.98 -7.24
CA LYS A 79 -7.21 5.87 -6.87
C LYS A 79 -6.70 5.10 -5.63
N THR A 80 -5.47 4.61 -5.68
CA THR A 80 -4.83 3.85 -4.60
C THR A 80 -4.72 4.66 -3.30
N VAL A 81 -4.40 5.95 -3.39
CA VAL A 81 -4.30 6.85 -2.24
C VAL A 81 -5.66 7.02 -1.57
N ASN A 82 -6.72 7.19 -2.37
CA ASN A 82 -8.09 7.29 -1.87
C ASN A 82 -8.58 5.96 -1.26
N THR A 83 -8.26 4.82 -1.86
CA THR A 83 -8.55 3.51 -1.28
C THR A 83 -7.90 3.33 0.08
N LYS A 84 -6.61 3.73 0.23
CA LYS A 84 -5.89 3.70 1.53
C LYS A 84 -6.64 4.54 2.59
N ARG A 85 -7.15 5.72 2.22
CA ARG A 85 -7.94 6.58 3.14
C ARG A 85 -9.28 5.95 3.55
N VAL A 86 -10.00 5.30 2.62
CA VAL A 86 -11.27 4.61 2.94
C VAL A 86 -11.03 3.47 3.94
N ILE A 87 -9.98 2.67 3.73
CA ILE A 87 -9.63 1.56 4.62
C ILE A 87 -9.25 2.10 6.01
N GLN A 88 -8.43 3.15 6.04
CA GLN A 88 -8.01 3.81 7.28
C GLN A 88 -9.21 4.35 8.08
N TYR A 89 -10.20 4.90 7.39
CA TYR A 89 -11.43 5.36 8.03
C TYR A 89 -12.16 4.21 8.74
N PHE A 90 -12.43 3.11 8.01
CA PHE A 90 -13.14 1.95 8.56
C PHE A 90 -12.40 1.30 9.73
N ALA A 91 -11.07 1.24 9.64
CA ALA A 91 -10.26 0.73 10.73
C ALA A 91 -10.27 1.64 11.96
N THR A 92 -10.17 2.97 11.76
CA THR A 92 -10.23 3.95 12.85
C THR A 92 -11.55 3.83 13.61
N ILE A 93 -12.69 3.79 12.93
CA ILE A 93 -13.99 3.70 13.60
C ILE A 93 -14.22 2.34 14.27
N ALA A 94 -13.67 1.26 13.71
CA ALA A 94 -13.78 -0.09 14.28
C ALA A 94 -12.87 -0.28 15.50
N ALA A 95 -11.70 0.36 15.52
CA ALA A 95 -10.73 0.29 16.62
C ALA A 95 -11.21 1.01 17.89
N LEU A 96 -12.10 2.00 17.77
CA LEU A 96 -12.67 2.74 18.92
C LEU A 96 -13.49 1.87 19.89
N GLY A 97 -13.73 0.58 19.58
CA GLY A 97 -14.55 -0.33 20.38
C GLY A 97 -13.83 -1.55 20.98
N GLY A 98 -12.50 -1.69 20.89
CA GLY A 98 -11.80 -2.92 21.31
C GLY A 98 -10.41 -2.72 21.90
N LYS A 99 -10.02 -3.59 22.84
CA LYS A 99 -8.63 -3.71 23.31
C LYS A 99 -7.75 -4.20 22.16
N LYS A 100 -6.55 -3.63 21.99
CA LYS A 100 -5.53 -4.14 21.06
C LYS A 100 -5.28 -5.63 21.35
N ALA A 101 -5.34 -6.46 20.30
CA ALA A 101 -5.00 -7.88 20.43
C ALA A 101 -3.54 -8.02 20.86
N GLU A 102 -3.26 -8.90 21.82
CA GLU A 102 -1.90 -9.20 22.25
C GLU A 102 -1.11 -9.87 21.11
N PRO A 103 0.18 -9.53 20.94
CA PRO A 103 1.00 -10.09 19.87
C PRO A 103 1.13 -11.61 20.04
N THR A 104 0.58 -12.37 19.08
CA THR A 104 0.74 -13.83 19.01
C THR A 104 1.96 -14.17 18.12
N PRO A 105 2.93 -14.98 18.57
CA PRO A 105 4.07 -15.38 17.74
C PRO A 105 3.61 -16.16 16.50
N GLY A 106 4.12 -15.82 15.31
CA GLY A 106 3.87 -16.55 14.05
C GLY A 106 2.69 -16.04 13.20
N LYS A 107 1.94 -15.04 13.64
CA LYS A 107 1.01 -14.27 12.78
C LYS A 107 1.61 -12.89 12.51
N MET A 108 1.34 -12.31 11.34
CA MET A 108 1.64 -10.91 11.03
C MET A 108 1.17 -10.04 12.20
N GLN A 109 2.12 -9.45 12.94
CA GLN A 109 1.82 -8.59 14.06
C GLN A 109 1.18 -7.30 13.52
N GLY A 110 -0.01 -6.98 14.02
CA GLY A 110 -0.73 -5.79 13.58
C GLY A 110 -2.23 -5.96 13.68
N SER A 111 -2.93 -4.84 13.66
CA SER A 111 -4.37 -4.81 13.45
C SER A 111 -4.73 -5.34 12.05
N LEU A 112 -5.99 -5.69 11.83
CA LEU A 112 -6.46 -6.09 10.49
C LEU A 112 -6.23 -4.96 9.45
N GLU A 113 -6.22 -3.69 9.89
CA GLU A 113 -5.80 -2.56 9.06
C GLU A 113 -4.34 -2.67 8.61
N ASP A 114 -3.45 -2.91 9.57
CA ASP A 114 -2.01 -3.05 9.29
C ASP A 114 -1.76 -4.16 8.28
N GLN A 115 -2.50 -5.28 8.38
CA GLN A 115 -2.41 -6.38 7.42
C GLN A 115 -2.90 -6.00 6.02
N ILE A 116 -4.04 -5.29 5.91
CA ILE A 116 -4.56 -4.84 4.61
C ILE A 116 -3.61 -3.81 3.97
N VAL A 117 -3.02 -2.94 4.78
CA VAL A 117 -2.06 -1.93 4.31
C VAL A 117 -0.73 -2.58 3.92
N ALA A 118 -0.23 -3.54 4.71
CA ALA A 118 0.99 -4.30 4.46
C ALA A 118 0.90 -5.22 3.24
N ALA A 119 -0.31 -5.61 2.81
CA ALA A 119 -0.50 -6.32 1.55
C ALA A 119 -0.24 -5.43 0.32
N ASN A 120 -0.27 -4.10 0.44
CA ASN A 120 -0.11 -3.22 -0.72
C ASN A 120 1.29 -3.25 -1.32
N PRO A 121 2.40 -3.11 -0.58
CA PRO A 121 3.75 -3.25 -1.15
C PRO A 121 3.89 -4.50 -2.02
N LEU A 122 3.42 -5.66 -1.54
CA LEU A 122 3.40 -6.90 -2.31
C LEU A 122 2.59 -6.79 -3.60
N LEU A 123 1.36 -6.28 -3.52
CA LEU A 123 0.50 -6.11 -4.70
C LEU A 123 1.06 -5.07 -5.69
N GLU A 124 1.73 -4.04 -5.19
CA GLU A 124 2.38 -3.01 -6.00
C GLU A 124 3.62 -3.60 -6.70
N ALA A 125 4.43 -4.42 -6.02
CA ALA A 125 5.60 -5.07 -6.62
C ALA A 125 5.23 -5.98 -7.81
N TYR A 126 4.18 -6.80 -7.68
CA TYR A 126 3.75 -7.76 -8.71
C TYR A 126 2.75 -7.19 -9.73
N GLY A 127 2.03 -6.12 -9.37
CA GLY A 127 0.91 -5.61 -10.14
C GLY A 127 1.12 -4.21 -10.72
N ASN A 128 2.13 -3.47 -10.28
CA ASN A 128 2.45 -2.15 -10.81
C ASN A 128 3.68 -2.16 -11.71
N ALA A 129 3.66 -1.28 -12.70
CA ALA A 129 4.72 -1.08 -13.66
C ALA A 129 4.83 0.40 -14.05
N LYS A 130 5.96 0.78 -14.64
CA LYS A 130 6.11 2.11 -15.25
C LYS A 130 5.44 2.16 -16.60
N THR A 131 4.65 3.20 -16.78
CA THR A 131 4.03 3.61 -18.04
C THR A 131 4.60 4.97 -18.47
N VAL A 132 4.32 5.38 -19.70
CA VAL A 132 4.73 6.71 -20.21
C VAL A 132 4.25 7.87 -19.33
N ARG A 133 3.12 7.72 -18.62
CA ARG A 133 2.48 8.80 -17.85
C ARG A 133 2.63 8.66 -16.32
N ASN A 134 3.01 7.49 -15.83
CA ASN A 134 3.03 7.20 -14.40
C ASN A 134 4.04 6.10 -14.12
N ASP A 135 4.97 6.40 -13.22
CA ASP A 135 6.07 5.53 -12.82
C ASP A 135 5.63 4.31 -12.00
N ASN A 136 4.50 4.41 -11.27
CA ASN A 136 3.96 3.35 -10.43
C ASN A 136 2.47 3.12 -10.77
N SER A 137 2.19 2.57 -11.95
CA SER A 137 0.84 2.39 -12.48
C SER A 137 0.32 0.98 -12.20
N SER A 138 -0.79 0.85 -11.47
CA SER A 138 -1.45 -0.44 -11.27
C SER A 138 -2.02 -0.97 -12.59
N ARG A 139 -1.54 -2.13 -13.00
CA ARG A 139 -1.95 -2.84 -14.22
C ARG A 139 -2.86 -4.04 -13.91
N PHE A 140 -3.61 -3.93 -12.81
CA PHE A 140 -4.61 -4.88 -12.36
C PHE A 140 -5.71 -4.11 -11.62
N GLY A 141 -6.90 -4.69 -11.59
CA GLY A 141 -7.99 -4.27 -10.72
C GLY A 141 -7.93 -4.99 -9.37
N LYS A 142 -8.36 -4.28 -8.33
CA LYS A 142 -8.40 -4.77 -6.95
C LYS A 142 -9.80 -4.55 -6.39
N PHE A 143 -10.45 -5.62 -5.97
CA PHE A 143 -11.71 -5.60 -5.26
C PHE A 143 -11.45 -6.01 -3.81
N ILE A 144 -11.69 -5.08 -2.88
CA ILE A 144 -11.46 -5.32 -1.46
C ILE A 144 -12.82 -5.44 -0.80
N ARG A 145 -13.12 -6.63 -0.28
CA ARG A 145 -14.29 -6.82 0.58
C ARG A 145 -13.86 -6.66 2.03
N ILE A 146 -14.52 -5.77 2.73
CA ILE A 146 -14.32 -5.53 4.15
C ILE A 146 -15.56 -6.05 4.86
N HIS A 147 -15.38 -7.03 5.73
CA HIS A 147 -16.45 -7.66 6.46
C HIS A 147 -16.59 -7.00 7.83
N PHE A 148 -17.84 -6.68 8.16
CA PHE A 148 -18.21 -6.19 9.49
C PHE A 148 -19.10 -7.22 10.18
N GLY A 149 -18.81 -7.49 11.44
CA GLY A 149 -19.65 -8.35 12.29
C GLY A 149 -20.97 -7.67 12.65
N THR A 150 -21.85 -8.43 13.32
CA THR A 150 -23.19 -7.97 13.74
C THR A 150 -23.18 -6.71 14.62
N THR A 151 -22.07 -6.47 15.32
CA THR A 151 -21.84 -5.31 16.19
C THR A 151 -21.25 -4.09 15.47
N GLY A 152 -21.05 -4.17 14.14
CA GLY A 152 -20.41 -3.11 13.34
C GLY A 152 -18.88 -3.09 13.42
N LYS A 153 -18.27 -4.05 14.12
CA LYS A 153 -16.80 -4.16 14.19
C LYS A 153 -16.24 -4.85 12.95
N LEU A 154 -15.07 -4.40 12.51
CA LEU A 154 -14.27 -5.04 11.48
C LEU A 154 -13.99 -6.51 11.88
N SER A 155 -14.37 -7.47 11.04
CA SER A 155 -14.21 -8.91 11.33
C SER A 155 -13.15 -9.57 10.45
N SER A 156 -13.17 -9.32 9.15
CA SER A 156 -12.21 -9.84 8.18
C SER A 156 -12.14 -8.95 6.96
N ALA A 157 -11.15 -9.18 6.10
CA ALA A 157 -11.09 -8.57 4.79
C ALA A 157 -10.54 -9.58 3.78
N ASP A 158 -10.97 -9.47 2.54
CA ASP A 158 -10.44 -10.23 1.43
C ASP A 158 -10.18 -9.32 0.23
N ILE A 159 -9.19 -9.72 -0.57
CA ILE A 159 -8.74 -8.98 -1.73
C ILE A 159 -8.83 -9.92 -2.92
N GLU A 160 -9.67 -9.56 -3.88
CA GLU A 160 -9.77 -10.23 -5.16
C GLU A 160 -9.11 -9.36 -6.24
N THR A 161 -8.24 -9.97 -7.04
CA THR A 161 -7.54 -9.29 -8.13
C THR A 161 -8.13 -9.70 -9.46
N TYR A 162 -8.25 -8.77 -10.39
CA TYR A 162 -8.82 -9.03 -11.71
C TYR A 162 -8.06 -8.26 -12.80
N LEU A 163 -8.08 -8.79 -14.03
CA LEU A 163 -7.56 -8.12 -15.22
C LEU A 163 -6.10 -7.67 -15.11
N LEU A 164 -5.21 -8.54 -14.62
CA LEU A 164 -3.76 -8.30 -14.72
C LEU A 164 -3.35 -8.21 -16.20
N GLU A 165 -2.63 -7.15 -16.57
CA GLU A 165 -2.11 -6.94 -17.92
C GLU A 165 -0.95 -7.90 -18.25
N LYS A 166 -1.31 -9.14 -18.61
CA LYS A 166 -0.33 -10.22 -18.89
C LYS A 166 0.72 -9.86 -19.93
N SER A 167 0.39 -9.03 -20.94
CA SER A 167 1.33 -8.61 -21.99
C SER A 167 2.56 -7.90 -21.44
N ARG A 168 2.45 -7.25 -20.28
CA ARG A 168 3.54 -6.52 -19.60
C ARG A 168 4.72 -7.41 -19.22
N VAL A 169 4.48 -8.72 -19.02
CA VAL A 169 5.51 -9.69 -18.70
C VAL A 169 6.41 -9.96 -19.91
N THR A 170 5.85 -9.98 -21.11
CA THR A 170 6.56 -10.39 -22.34
C THR A 170 6.97 -9.22 -23.22
N PHE A 171 6.38 -8.05 -23.03
CA PHE A 171 6.56 -6.89 -23.90
C PHE A 171 6.48 -5.56 -23.14
N GLN A 172 7.33 -4.61 -23.53
CA GLN A 172 7.29 -3.23 -23.05
C GLN A 172 7.59 -2.28 -24.22
N LEU A 173 6.94 -1.12 -24.26
CA LEU A 173 7.38 -0.02 -25.11
C LEU A 173 8.68 0.60 -24.57
N SER A 174 9.40 1.33 -25.41
CA SER A 174 10.73 1.88 -25.10
C SER A 174 10.79 2.76 -23.85
N ALA A 175 9.72 3.48 -23.52
CA ALA A 175 9.62 4.35 -22.34
C ALA A 175 8.86 3.72 -21.15
N GLU A 176 8.53 2.43 -21.24
CA GLU A 176 7.83 1.67 -20.21
C GLU A 176 8.76 0.66 -19.55
N ARG A 177 8.37 0.12 -18.40
CA ARG A 177 9.11 -0.92 -17.67
C ARG A 177 8.18 -2.09 -17.40
N SER A 178 8.73 -3.29 -17.19
CA SER A 178 7.92 -4.42 -16.71
C SER A 178 7.53 -4.23 -15.23
N TYR A 179 6.92 -5.24 -14.62
CA TYR A 179 6.54 -5.22 -13.21
C TYR A 179 7.74 -5.01 -12.28
N HIS A 180 7.55 -4.25 -11.22
CA HIS A 180 8.65 -3.81 -10.34
C HIS A 180 9.41 -4.98 -9.70
N ILE A 181 8.72 -6.07 -9.36
CA ILE A 181 9.31 -7.23 -8.68
C ILE A 181 10.54 -7.80 -9.42
N PHE A 182 10.54 -7.80 -10.76
CA PHE A 182 11.67 -8.33 -11.52
C PHE A 182 12.96 -7.57 -11.20
N TYR A 183 12.88 -6.25 -11.16
CA TYR A 183 14.04 -5.41 -10.95
C TYR A 183 14.43 -5.31 -9.48
N GLN A 184 13.45 -5.38 -8.58
CA GLN A 184 13.68 -5.53 -7.14
C GLN A 184 14.53 -6.77 -6.84
N LEU A 185 14.19 -7.93 -7.43
CA LEU A 185 14.95 -9.17 -7.29
C LEU A 185 16.37 -9.05 -7.87
N MET A 186 16.53 -8.39 -9.02
CA MET A 186 17.83 -8.21 -9.67
C MET A 186 18.74 -7.17 -9.00
N THR A 187 18.29 -6.48 -7.93
CA THR A 187 19.15 -5.55 -7.18
C THR A 187 20.30 -6.23 -6.46
N GLY A 188 20.18 -7.53 -6.17
CA GLY A 188 21.13 -8.25 -5.33
C GLY A 188 21.11 -7.85 -3.85
N HIS A 189 20.07 -7.17 -3.39
CA HIS A 189 19.92 -6.81 -1.97
C HIS A 189 19.89 -8.06 -1.06
N LYS A 190 19.32 -9.16 -1.55
CA LYS A 190 19.35 -10.50 -0.96
C LYS A 190 20.11 -11.46 -1.87
N PRO A 191 21.44 -11.57 -1.75
CA PRO A 191 22.26 -12.40 -2.63
C PRO A 191 21.84 -13.88 -2.64
N GLU A 192 21.32 -14.38 -1.53
CA GLU A 192 20.81 -15.75 -1.40
C GLU A 192 19.68 -16.05 -2.37
N LEU A 193 18.89 -15.05 -2.77
CA LEU A 193 17.82 -15.20 -3.75
C LEU A 193 18.35 -15.30 -5.17
N LEU A 194 19.49 -14.65 -5.48
CA LEU A 194 20.10 -14.76 -6.81
C LEU A 194 20.55 -16.20 -7.08
N GLU A 195 21.17 -16.83 -6.07
CA GLU A 195 21.59 -18.23 -6.14
C GLU A 195 20.40 -19.19 -6.16
N ALA A 196 19.41 -18.99 -5.28
CA ALA A 196 18.24 -19.86 -5.20
C ALA A 196 17.35 -19.81 -6.45
N LEU A 197 17.22 -18.63 -7.07
CA LEU A 197 16.38 -18.42 -8.27
C LEU A 197 17.16 -18.58 -9.58
N LEU A 198 18.49 -18.78 -9.51
CA LEU A 198 19.38 -18.89 -10.66
C LEU A 198 19.31 -17.67 -11.59
N ILE A 199 19.32 -16.47 -10.99
CA ILE A 199 19.27 -15.19 -11.71
C ILE A 199 20.53 -14.35 -11.52
N THR A 200 20.80 -13.49 -12.49
CA THR A 200 21.86 -12.47 -12.47
C THR A 200 21.28 -11.12 -12.08
N THR A 201 22.16 -10.15 -11.83
CA THR A 201 21.77 -8.77 -11.54
C THR A 201 21.66 -7.90 -12.80
N ASN A 202 21.97 -8.44 -13.98
CA ASN A 202 21.93 -7.70 -15.25
C ASN A 202 20.57 -7.90 -15.94
N PRO A 203 19.70 -6.89 -16.01
CA PRO A 203 18.38 -7.05 -16.61
C PRO A 203 18.41 -7.39 -18.10
N TYR A 204 19.49 -7.05 -18.81
CA TYR A 204 19.66 -7.37 -20.22
C TYR A 204 19.89 -8.86 -20.50
N ASP A 205 20.18 -9.66 -19.48
CA ASP A 205 20.21 -11.13 -19.61
C ASP A 205 18.79 -11.71 -19.82
N TYR A 206 17.76 -10.89 -19.62
CA TYR A 206 16.34 -11.26 -19.66
C TYR A 206 15.56 -10.41 -20.67
N PRO A 207 15.51 -10.80 -21.96
CA PRO A 207 14.85 -10.03 -23.02
C PRO A 207 13.38 -9.69 -22.75
N MET A 208 12.68 -10.49 -21.92
CA MET A 208 11.28 -10.25 -21.58
C MET A 208 11.07 -9.03 -20.66
N VAL A 209 12.09 -8.58 -19.94
CA VAL A 209 12.00 -7.45 -18.99
C VAL A 209 12.94 -6.30 -19.36
N SER A 210 13.59 -6.36 -20.53
CA SER A 210 14.62 -5.39 -20.95
C SER A 210 14.36 -4.72 -22.30
N GLN A 211 13.12 -4.77 -22.81
CA GLN A 211 12.75 -4.11 -24.07
C GLN A 211 12.53 -2.60 -23.90
N GLY A 212 12.15 -2.19 -22.69
CA GLY A 212 11.92 -0.80 -22.33
C GLY A 212 12.99 -0.25 -21.37
N GLU A 213 12.56 0.62 -20.47
CA GLU A 213 13.42 1.17 -19.43
C GLU A 213 13.72 0.16 -18.33
N ILE A 214 14.93 0.22 -17.80
CA ILE A 214 15.40 -0.65 -16.72
C ILE A 214 15.32 0.03 -15.36
N THR A 215 15.53 1.34 -15.31
CA THR A 215 15.56 2.13 -14.08
C THR A 215 14.50 3.22 -14.12
N VAL A 216 14.01 3.64 -12.95
CA VAL A 216 12.98 4.67 -12.83
C VAL A 216 13.46 5.70 -11.81
N LYS A 217 13.58 6.96 -12.20
CA LYS A 217 14.20 8.01 -11.36
C LYS A 217 13.52 8.22 -10.02
N SER A 218 12.20 7.97 -9.95
CA SER A 218 11.37 8.18 -8.76
C SER A 218 11.31 6.96 -7.84
N ILE A 219 11.90 5.82 -8.23
CA ILE A 219 11.78 4.54 -7.51
C ILE A 219 13.16 4.04 -7.11
N ASN A 220 13.30 3.64 -5.85
CA ASN A 220 14.47 2.93 -5.36
C ASN A 220 14.12 1.45 -5.19
N ASP A 221 14.52 0.61 -6.13
CA ASP A 221 14.14 -0.81 -6.14
C ASP A 221 14.66 -1.58 -4.90
N VAL A 222 15.75 -1.14 -4.27
CA VAL A 222 16.25 -1.76 -3.02
C VAL A 222 15.33 -1.44 -1.84
N GLU A 223 14.92 -0.18 -1.68
CA GLU A 223 14.01 0.23 -0.61
C GLU A 223 12.62 -0.41 -0.78
N GLU A 224 12.12 -0.48 -2.01
CA GLU A 224 10.83 -1.12 -2.31
C GLU A 224 10.90 -2.64 -2.09
N PHE A 225 12.05 -3.28 -2.35
CA PHE A 225 12.22 -4.70 -2.07
C PHE A 225 12.20 -5.00 -0.56
N ILE A 226 12.82 -4.14 0.26
CA ILE A 226 12.73 -4.22 1.73
C ILE A 226 11.28 -4.07 2.20
N ALA A 227 10.50 -3.19 1.57
CA ALA A 227 9.10 -2.99 1.94
C ALA A 227 8.18 -4.14 1.51
N THR A 228 8.63 -5.00 0.60
CA THR A 228 7.89 -6.16 0.10
C THR A 228 8.09 -7.41 0.97
N ASP A 229 9.19 -7.46 1.72
CA ASP A 229 9.55 -8.51 2.68
C ASP A 229 8.76 -8.41 4.00
#